data_AF-A0A9D7B983-F1
#
_entry.id   AF-A0A9D7B983-F1
#
_cell.length_a   1.000
_cell.length_b   1.000
_cell.length_c   1.000
_cell.angle_alpha   90.00
_cell.angle_beta   90.00
_cell.angle_gamma   90.00
#
_symmetry.space_group_name_H-M   'P 1'
#
loop_
_entity.id
_entity.type
_entity.pdbx_description
1 polymer ?
#
loop_
_entity_poly.entity_id
_entity_poly.type
_entity_poly.pdbx_seq_one_letter_code
_entity_poly.pdbx_strand_id
1 'polypeptide(L)'
;MSNWLSGLSNDFDLGFNYRPGDAITQDELEVAFSKQFFNERLLFSTNVGVHYGSTSTNASSALIGDFQLEYLITREGRFRARAFSLTNDRNLIQADQAPTTQGAGLVLRRDFDTLGELFRRKNKN
;
A
#
# COMPACT_ATOMS: atom_id res chain seq x y z
N MET A 1 20.81 0.59 1.91
CA MET A 1 20.16 1.16 3.11
C MET A 1 19.06 2.06 2.60
N SER A 2 17.78 1.74 2.83
CA SER A 2 16.65 2.56 2.38
C SER A 2 16.31 3.59 3.46
N ASN A 3 16.63 4.85 3.20
CA ASN A 3 16.25 5.96 4.07
C ASN A 3 14.87 6.45 3.66
N TRP A 4 13.88 6.12 4.49
CA TRP A 4 12.58 6.80 4.50
C TRP A 4 12.77 8.14 5.21
N LEU A 5 12.77 9.23 4.46
CA LEU A 5 12.79 10.59 5.01
C LEU A 5 11.34 11.05 5.23
N SER A 6 10.95 11.17 6.50
CA SER A 6 9.66 11.76 6.89
C SER A 6 9.70 13.29 6.89
N GLY A 7 8.57 13.88 6.48
CA GLY A 7 8.02 15.08 7.12
C GLY A 7 8.11 16.38 6.33
N LEU A 8 7.20 16.59 5.36
CA LEU A 8 6.89 17.95 4.87
C LEU A 8 5.68 18.57 5.62
N SER A 9 4.83 17.76 6.29
CA SER A 9 3.76 18.19 7.22
C SER A 9 3.15 16.98 7.92
N ASN A 10 2.50 17.17 9.08
CA ASN A 10 1.86 16.13 9.90
C ASN A 10 0.80 15.29 9.15
N ASP A 11 0.31 15.78 8.01
CA ASP A 11 -0.75 15.17 7.22
C ASP A 11 -0.30 14.75 5.80
N PHE A 12 0.96 14.94 5.43
CA PHE A 12 1.45 14.73 4.06
C PHE A 12 2.87 14.18 4.02
N ASP A 13 3.03 13.05 3.31
CA ASP A 13 4.31 12.41 3.08
C ASP A 13 4.53 12.13 1.59
N LEU A 14 5.75 12.42 1.13
CA LEU A 14 6.23 12.08 -0.20
C LEU A 14 7.53 11.31 -0.05
N GLY A 15 7.53 10.07 -0.50
CA GLY A 15 8.69 9.19 -0.58
C GLY A 15 9.18 9.08 -2.01
N PHE A 16 10.50 9.03 -2.16
CA PHE A 16 11.15 8.76 -3.43
C PHE A 16 12.23 7.72 -3.20
N ASN A 17 12.24 6.68 -4.02
CA ASN A 17 13.21 5.62 -3.95
C ASN A 17 13.75 5.32 -5.35
N TYR A 18 15.08 5.33 -5.47
CA TYR A 18 15.76 4.94 -6.70
C TYR A 18 16.67 3.76 -6.38
N ARG A 19 16.49 2.67 -7.12
CA ARG A 19 17.30 1.47 -6.99
C ARG A 19 17.99 1.22 -8.34
N PRO A 20 19.31 1.49 -8.45
CA PRO A 20 20.05 1.21 -9.67
C PRO A 20 20.09 -0.30 -9.93
N GLY A 21 19.92 -0.68 -11.18
CA GLY A 21 20.08 -2.05 -11.66
C GLY A 21 21.55 -2.40 -11.89
N ASP A 22 21.85 -3.70 -11.82
CA ASP A 22 23.13 -4.30 -12.18
C ASP A 22 23.00 -5.01 -13.55
N ALA A 23 24.04 -5.70 -14.02
CA ALA A 23 24.08 -6.37 -15.33
C ALA A 23 22.93 -7.36 -15.64
N ILE A 24 22.11 -7.71 -14.64
CA ILE A 24 20.94 -8.61 -14.76
C ILE A 24 19.64 -7.94 -14.25
N THR A 25 19.73 -6.85 -13.48
CA THR A 25 18.58 -6.21 -12.83
C THR A 25 18.28 -4.86 -13.47
N GLN A 26 17.00 -4.48 -13.50
CA GLN A 26 16.54 -3.26 -14.15
C GLN A 26 16.65 -2.05 -13.20
N ASP A 27 16.85 -0.86 -13.75
CA ASP A 27 16.77 0.39 -13.00
C ASP A 27 15.31 0.60 -12.56
N GLU A 28 15.12 0.89 -11.28
CA GLU A 28 13.80 1.06 -10.68
C GLU A 28 13.68 2.43 -10.03
N LEU A 29 12.64 3.15 -10.41
CA LEU A 29 12.29 4.45 -9.85
C LEU A 29 10.90 4.34 -9.24
N GLU A 30 10.78 4.63 -7.95
CA GLU A 30 9.53 4.57 -7.20
C GLU A 30 9.23 5.91 -6.53
N VAL A 31 7.98 6.35 -6.64
CA VAL A 31 7.45 7.53 -5.97
C VAL A 31 6.23 7.12 -5.15
N ALA A 32 6.34 7.28 -3.85
CA ALA A 32 5.26 7.04 -2.90
C ALA A 32 4.67 8.37 -2.43
N PHE A 33 3.35 8.49 -2.43
CA PHE A 33 2.62 9.64 -1.94
C PHE A 33 1.61 9.18 -0.91
N SER A 34 1.56 9.82 0.25
CA SER A 34 0.47 9.63 1.21
C SER A 34 -0.02 10.93 1.79
N LYS A 35 -1.33 10.98 2.02
CA LYS A 35 -2.01 12.13 2.60
C LYS A 35 -3.06 11.68 3.58
N GLN A 36 -3.08 12.34 4.71
CA GLN A 36 -4.03 12.16 5.78
C GLN A 36 -5.03 13.33 5.76
N PHE A 37 -6.29 13.03 5.99
CA PHE A 37 -7.37 14.02 6.05
C PHE A 37 -8.23 13.77 7.29
N PHE A 38 -8.99 14.79 7.69
CA PHE A 38 -9.96 14.72 8.80
C PHE A 38 -9.34 14.30 10.14
N ASN A 39 -8.20 14.90 10.53
CA ASN A 39 -7.40 14.51 11.70
C ASN A 39 -7.06 13.02 11.65
N GLU A 40 -6.32 12.63 10.61
CA GLU A 40 -5.80 11.26 10.43
C GLU A 40 -6.90 10.18 10.26
N ARG A 41 -8.16 10.58 10.01
CA ARG A 41 -9.26 9.62 9.83
C ARG A 41 -9.34 9.06 8.43
N LEU A 42 -8.98 9.81 7.41
CA LEU A 42 -8.95 9.31 6.04
C LEU A 42 -7.49 9.32 5.58
N LEU A 43 -6.95 8.14 5.31
CA LEU A 43 -5.60 7.96 4.83
C LEU A 43 -5.68 7.53 3.38
N PHE A 44 -5.09 8.32 2.51
CA PHE A 44 -4.90 7.98 1.11
C PHE A 44 -3.40 7.77 0.87
N SER A 45 -3.05 6.65 0.25
CA SER A 45 -1.69 6.33 -0.12
C SER A 45 -1.66 5.81 -1.55
N THR A 46 -0.69 6.25 -2.32
CA THR A 46 -0.41 5.72 -3.65
C THR A 46 1.08 5.53 -3.83
N ASN A 47 1.44 4.50 -4.59
CA ASN A 47 2.81 4.22 -4.97
C ASN A 47 2.86 4.03 -6.48
N VAL A 48 3.77 4.72 -7.15
CA VAL A 48 3.96 4.62 -8.59
C VAL A 48 5.42 4.32 -8.89
N GLY A 49 5.66 3.24 -9.62
CA GLY A 49 6.98 2.78 -10.02
C GLY A 49 7.13 2.65 -11.53
N VAL A 50 8.35 2.88 -12.03
CA VAL A 50 8.75 2.57 -13.40
C VAL A 50 10.04 1.76 -13.39
N HIS A 51 10.07 0.71 -14.22
CA HIS A 51 11.27 -0.07 -14.48
C HIS A 51 11.83 0.28 -15.86
N TYR A 52 13.14 0.53 -15.93
CA TYR A 52 13.87 0.75 -17.18
C TYR A 52 14.73 -0.48 -17.48
N GLY A 53 14.34 -1.25 -18.50
CA GLY A 53 15.10 -2.40 -18.99
C GLY A 53 16.11 -2.00 -20.07
N SER A 54 17.38 -2.38 -19.87
CA SER A 54 18.40 -2.35 -20.92
C SER A 54 18.18 -3.52 -21.88
N THR A 55 17.90 -3.22 -23.15
CA THR A 55 17.90 -4.15 -24.30
C THR A 55 17.01 -5.39 -24.20
N SER A 56 15.72 -5.25 -24.52
CA SER A 56 14.91 -6.30 -25.17
C SER A 56 13.71 -5.65 -25.86
N THR A 57 13.46 -6.03 -27.11
CA THR A 57 12.59 -5.43 -28.13
C THR A 57 11.08 -5.48 -27.86
N ASN A 58 10.66 -5.50 -26.59
CA ASN A 58 9.28 -5.35 -26.14
C ASN A 58 9.27 -4.44 -24.90
N ALA A 59 9.77 -3.21 -25.07
CA ALA A 59 9.82 -2.17 -24.05
C ALA A 59 8.42 -1.65 -23.73
N SER A 60 7.60 -2.49 -23.11
CA SER A 60 6.40 -2.05 -22.41
C SER A 60 6.87 -1.50 -21.08
N SER A 61 6.99 -0.18 -20.95
CA SER A 61 7.16 0.48 -19.66
C SER A 61 6.00 0.04 -18.76
N ALA A 62 6.23 -0.98 -17.94
CA ALA A 62 5.21 -1.50 -17.03
C ALA A 62 5.08 -0.47 -15.91
N LEU A 63 4.09 0.40 -16.04
CA LEU A 63 3.72 1.34 -15.00
C LEU A 63 3.15 0.53 -13.83
N ILE A 64 3.87 0.51 -12.72
CA ILE A 64 3.41 -0.09 -11.48
C ILE A 64 2.69 0.99 -10.70
N GLY A 65 1.46 0.73 -10.28
CA GLY A 65 0.62 1.71 -9.60
C GLY A 65 -0.23 1.07 -8.52
N ASP A 66 0.05 1.39 -7.27
CA ASP A 66 -0.74 0.97 -6.13
C ASP A 66 -1.53 2.15 -5.58
N PHE A 67 -2.78 1.89 -5.20
CA PHE A 67 -3.69 2.84 -4.58
C PHE A 67 -4.29 2.20 -3.35
N GLN A 68 -4.29 2.93 -2.24
CA GLN A 68 -4.88 2.50 -0.99
C GLN A 68 -5.65 3.66 -0.36
N LEU A 69 -6.83 3.35 0.15
CA LEU A 69 -7.66 4.26 0.90
C LEU A 69 -8.10 3.57 2.21
N GLU A 70 -7.85 4.19 3.34
CA GLU A 70 -8.27 3.71 4.65
C GLU A 70 -9.06 4.80 5.39
N TYR A 71 -10.19 4.42 5.99
CA TYR A 71 -11.01 5.33 6.80
C TYR A 71 -11.20 4.78 8.21
N LEU A 72 -10.77 5.53 9.22
CA LEU A 72 -10.96 5.26 10.64
C LEU A 72 -12.39 5.61 11.05
N ILE A 73 -13.23 4.57 11.15
CA ILE A 73 -14.62 4.72 11.58
C ILE A 73 -14.64 5.11 13.07
N THR A 74 -13.82 4.44 13.89
CA THR A 74 -13.59 4.79 15.30
C THR A 74 -12.35 5.66 15.45
N ARG A 75 -12.38 6.66 16.34
CA ARG A 75 -11.20 7.53 16.64
C ARG A 75 -9.97 6.75 17.06
N GLU A 76 -10.17 5.65 17.77
CA GLU A 76 -9.11 4.77 18.26
C GLU A 76 -8.61 3.75 17.21
N GLY A 77 -9.12 3.80 15.98
CA GLY A 77 -8.68 2.92 14.89
C GLY A 77 -9.01 1.43 15.04
N ARG A 78 -9.85 1.05 16.02
CA ARG A 78 -10.31 -0.35 16.17
C ARG A 78 -11.21 -0.80 15.03
N PHE A 79 -12.01 0.09 14.44
CA PHE A 79 -12.84 -0.21 13.30
C PHE A 79 -12.50 0.70 12.13
N ARG A 80 -12.20 0.10 10.97
CA ARG A 80 -11.74 0.81 9.78
C ARG A 80 -12.35 0.22 8.52
N ALA A 81 -12.55 1.05 7.51
CA ALA A 81 -12.81 0.59 6.15
C ALA A 81 -11.52 0.74 5.34
N ARG A 82 -11.20 -0.25 4.50
CA ARG A 82 -10.03 -0.22 3.63
C ARG A 82 -10.46 -0.58 2.22
N ALA A 83 -9.97 0.17 1.25
CA ALA A 83 -10.05 -0.15 -0.17
C ALA A 83 -8.64 -0.07 -0.76
N PHE A 84 -8.32 -0.96 -1.69
CA PHE A 84 -7.03 -0.99 -2.33
C PHE A 84 -7.12 -1.49 -3.78
N SER A 85 -6.18 -1.05 -4.58
CA SER A 85 -5.89 -1.55 -5.93
C SER A 85 -4.38 -1.66 -6.03
N LEU A 86 -3.87 -2.88 -6.11
CA LEU A 86 -2.43 -3.16 -6.24
C LEU A 86 -2.14 -3.63 -7.65
N THR A 87 -1.10 -3.13 -8.29
CA THR A 87 -0.69 -3.61 -9.61
C THR A 87 0.13 -4.89 -9.44
N ASN A 88 -0.24 -5.95 -10.17
CA ASN A 88 0.52 -7.21 -10.13
C ASN A 88 1.60 -7.17 -11.22
N ASP A 89 2.86 -7.39 -10.83
CA ASP A 89 3.96 -7.46 -11.79
C ASP A 89 3.78 -8.67 -12.72
N ARG A 90 3.72 -8.41 -14.03
CA ARG A 90 3.57 -9.45 -15.05
C ARG A 90 4.91 -10.11 -15.28
N ASN A 91 5.27 -11.02 -14.40
CA ASN A 91 6.44 -11.85 -14.61
C ASN A 91 6.21 -12.73 -15.85
N LEU A 92 7.20 -12.81 -16.76
CA LEU A 92 7.12 -13.48 -18.07
C LEU A 92 6.72 -14.97 -18.01
N ILE A 93 6.82 -15.58 -16.82
CA ILE A 93 6.46 -16.99 -16.55
C ILE A 93 4.97 -17.13 -16.19
N GLN A 94 4.28 -16.04 -15.85
CA GLN A 94 2.89 -16.02 -15.35
C GLN A 94 2.03 -15.09 -16.22
N ALA A 95 1.79 -15.50 -17.47
CA ALA A 95 1.06 -14.72 -18.46
C ALA A 95 -0.42 -14.45 -18.10
N ASP A 96 -1.00 -15.24 -17.20
CA ASP A 96 -2.44 -15.27 -16.88
C ASP A 96 -2.84 -14.50 -15.61
N GLN A 97 -1.93 -13.70 -15.01
CA GLN A 97 -2.29 -12.90 -13.84
C GLN A 97 -3.08 -11.64 -14.24
N ALA A 98 -4.13 -11.34 -13.48
CA ALA A 98 -4.86 -10.08 -13.63
C ALA A 98 -3.90 -8.90 -13.39
N PRO A 99 -3.97 -7.82 -14.19
CA PRO A 99 -3.03 -6.70 -14.09
C PRO A 99 -3.11 -5.95 -12.76
N THR A 100 -4.26 -6.02 -12.06
CA THR A 100 -4.43 -5.41 -10.74
C THR A 100 -5.24 -6.31 -9.81
N THR A 101 -4.90 -6.30 -8.53
CA THR A 101 -5.66 -6.90 -7.44
C THR A 101 -6.40 -5.79 -6.71
N GLN A 102 -7.71 -5.71 -6.88
CA GLN A 102 -8.56 -4.69 -6.28
C GLN A 102 -9.48 -5.30 -5.23
N GLY A 103 -9.70 -4.59 -4.13
CA GLY A 103 -10.54 -5.07 -3.05
C GLY A 103 -10.97 -3.97 -2.11
N ALA A 104 -12.05 -4.24 -1.38
CA ALA A 104 -12.51 -3.40 -0.28
C ALA A 104 -12.98 -4.28 0.87
N GLY A 105 -12.83 -3.80 2.10
CA GLY A 105 -13.18 -4.55 3.29
C GLY A 105 -13.27 -3.70 4.54
N LEU A 106 -13.79 -4.31 5.60
CA LEU A 106 -13.85 -3.73 6.92
C LEU A 106 -12.87 -4.46 7.84
N VAL A 107 -12.14 -3.71 8.65
CA VAL A 107 -11.15 -4.23 9.59
C VAL A 107 -11.63 -3.91 11.00
N LEU A 108 -11.82 -4.95 11.82
CA LEU A 108 -12.11 -4.82 13.24
C LEU A 108 -10.96 -5.42 14.04
N ARG A 109 -10.22 -4.55 14.75
CA ARG A 109 -9.23 -4.94 15.75
C ARG A 109 -9.88 -4.89 17.13
N ARG A 110 -9.73 -5.97 17.90
CA ARG A 110 -10.06 -6.03 19.32
C ARG A 110 -8.88 -6.62 20.08
N ASP A 111 -8.53 -5.99 21.18
CA ASP A 111 -7.57 -6.52 22.14
C ASP A 111 -8.32 -7.45 23.10
N PHE A 112 -7.68 -8.56 23.47
CA PHE A 112 -8.25 -9.60 24.32
C PHE A 112 -7.15 -10.19 25.20
N ASP A 113 -7.44 -10.43 26.47
CA ASP A 113 -6.46 -10.99 27.41
C ASP A 113 -6.58 -12.52 27.50
N THR A 114 -7.73 -13.07 27.09
CA THR A 114 -7.95 -14.52 27.00
C THR A 114 -8.75 -14.89 25.74
N LEU A 115 -8.49 -16.06 25.14
CA LEU A 115 -9.21 -16.53 23.93
C LEU A 115 -10.74 -16.60 24.14
N GLY A 116 -11.19 -16.78 25.39
CA GLY A 116 -12.61 -16.77 25.76
C GLY A 116 -13.29 -15.41 25.65
N GLU A 117 -12.54 -14.30 25.73
CA GLU A 117 -13.09 -12.94 25.62
C GLU A 117 -13.39 -12.53 24.18
N LEU A 118 -12.72 -13.14 23.21
CA LEU A 118 -12.93 -12.89 21.78
C LEU A 118 -14.37 -13.22 21.34
N PHE A 119 -14.97 -14.25 21.95
CA PHE A 119 -16.33 -14.72 21.66
C PHE A 119 -17.38 -14.27 22.68
N ARG A 120 -16.97 -13.72 23.84
CA ARG A 120 -17.90 -13.24 24.86
C ARG A 120 -18.41 -11.85 24.49
N ARG A 121 -19.69 -11.75 24.08
CA ARG A 121 -20.41 -10.47 24.03
C ARG A 121 -20.32 -9.83 25.41
N LYS A 122 -19.64 -8.68 25.49
CA LYS A 122 -19.54 -7.89 26.71
C LYS A 122 -20.94 -7.32 27.01
N ASN A 123 -21.75 -8.07 27.76
CA ASN A 123 -22.95 -7.52 28.40
C ASN A 123 -22.46 -6.49 29.41
N LYS A 124 -22.77 -5.23 29.14
CA LYS A 124 -22.51 -4.10 30.02
C LYS A 124 -23.75 -3.98 30.91
N ASN A 125 -23.58 -4.22 32.22
CA ASN A 125 -24.53 -3.73 33.24
C ASN A 125 -24.43 -2.22 33.33
#